data_AF-A0A1G2W2S3-F1
#
_entry.id   AF-A0A1G2W2S3-F1
#
_cell.length_a   1.000
_cell.length_b   1.000
_cell.length_c   1.000
_cell.angle_alpha   90.00
_cell.angle_beta   90.00
_cell.angle_gamma   90.00
#
_symmetry.space_group_name_H-M   'P 1'
#
loop_
_entity.id
_entity.type
_entity.pdbx_description
1 polymer ?
#
loop_
_entity_poly.entity_id
_entity_poly.type
_entity_poly.pdbx_seq_one_letter_code
_entity_poly.pdbx_strand_id
1 'polypeptide(L)'
;MAFGEAAQAVADLTLIFDPAEVWPDPDACPDWPLTPQQNAQGLGFVGLKAAGERLEHLQHVLGRSAPLAPPTDEEREALRRRYFVEYSADENNGQGRNVGPWSISLGLRGVSWRDHTTESTARMIVEALHVRGYLRKLDAMAERHKVVAEDHKRRGLQQTLDAYPNQSLLDEYASLAEAAARHQQRLDDEKAFHRRAEIKRNFTFGYSAVTAAARELGVQPPPLPEL
;
A
#
# COMPACT_ATOMS: atom_id res chain seq x y z
N MET A 1 16.83 -29.35 49.57
CA MET A 1 16.87 -28.19 48.65
C MET A 1 18.01 -28.44 47.69
N ALA A 2 17.70 -28.87 46.46
CA ALA A 2 18.71 -29.12 45.43
C ALA A 2 19.02 -27.80 44.72
N PHE A 3 20.29 -27.44 44.66
CA PHE A 3 20.79 -26.28 43.94
C PHE A 3 20.60 -26.53 42.44
N GLY A 4 19.84 -25.66 41.77
CA GLY A 4 19.70 -25.70 40.32
C GLY A 4 20.99 -25.25 39.67
N GLU A 5 21.72 -26.17 39.05
CA GLU A 5 22.71 -25.82 38.03
C GLU A 5 22.00 -25.00 36.96
N ALA A 6 22.43 -23.76 36.76
CA ALA A 6 21.98 -22.97 35.62
C ALA A 6 22.36 -23.75 34.35
N ALA A 7 21.37 -24.20 33.58
CA ALA A 7 21.61 -24.90 32.33
C ALA A 7 22.53 -24.04 31.45
N GLN A 8 23.73 -24.55 31.17
CA GLN A 8 24.72 -23.83 30.38
C GLN A 8 24.12 -23.58 28.98
N ALA A 9 24.08 -22.32 28.56
CA ALA A 9 23.52 -21.95 27.28
C ALA A 9 24.32 -22.60 26.13
N VAL A 10 23.60 -23.10 25.12
CA VAL A 10 24.18 -23.75 23.94
C VAL A 10 24.20 -22.75 22.79
N ALA A 11 25.24 -22.80 21.95
CA ALA A 11 25.35 -21.98 20.76
C ALA A 11 24.15 -22.16 19.81
N ASP A 12 23.54 -21.05 19.40
CA ASP A 12 22.41 -21.04 18.47
C ASP A 12 22.88 -21.38 17.05
N LEU A 13 22.55 -22.60 16.59
CA LEU A 13 22.91 -23.07 15.26
C LEU A 13 22.22 -22.27 14.13
N THR A 14 21.14 -21.54 14.41
CA THR A 14 20.46 -20.69 13.41
C THR A 14 21.28 -19.44 13.03
N LEU A 15 22.33 -19.15 13.82
CA LEU A 15 23.21 -17.99 13.64
C LEU A 15 24.57 -18.35 13.00
N ILE A 16 24.73 -19.58 12.51
CA ILE A 16 25.96 -20.06 11.86
C ILE A 16 26.28 -19.29 10.57
N PHE A 17 25.25 -18.92 9.82
CA PHE A 17 25.36 -18.10 8.61
C PHE A 17 24.70 -16.74 8.83
N ASP A 18 25.31 -15.70 8.30
CA ASP A 18 24.71 -14.38 8.24
C ASP A 18 23.94 -14.23 6.91
N PRO A 19 22.62 -13.98 6.93
CA PRO A 19 21.88 -13.65 5.73
C PRO A 19 22.46 -12.46 4.95
N ALA A 20 23.14 -11.52 5.60
CA ALA A 20 23.74 -10.36 4.93
C ALA A 20 24.99 -10.72 4.11
N GLU A 21 25.73 -11.77 4.49
CA GLU A 21 26.84 -12.30 3.69
C GLU A 21 26.35 -12.99 2.42
N VAL A 22 25.20 -13.69 2.50
CA VAL A 22 24.65 -14.49 1.39
C VAL A 22 23.81 -13.64 0.45
N TRP A 23 22.95 -12.78 1.00
CA TRP A 23 22.14 -11.82 0.27
C TRP A 23 22.40 -10.44 0.82
N PRO A 24 23.37 -9.66 0.29
CA PRO A 24 23.65 -8.30 0.77
C PRO A 24 22.45 -7.36 0.56
N ASP A 25 21.78 -7.48 -0.58
CA ASP A 25 20.48 -6.86 -0.83
C ASP A 25 19.36 -7.76 -0.24
N PRO A 26 18.52 -7.26 0.69
CA PRO A 26 17.40 -8.03 1.23
C PRO A 26 16.46 -8.59 0.14
N ASP A 27 16.29 -7.88 -0.98
CA ASP A 27 15.40 -8.33 -2.06
C ASP A 27 15.93 -9.53 -2.84
N ALA A 28 17.25 -9.76 -2.79
CA ALA A 28 17.89 -10.89 -3.44
C ALA A 28 17.57 -12.23 -2.74
N CYS A 29 17.08 -12.19 -1.50
CA CYS A 29 16.60 -13.38 -0.81
C CYS A 29 15.34 -13.92 -1.50
N PRO A 30 15.32 -15.21 -1.91
CA PRO A 30 14.11 -15.85 -2.41
C PRO A 30 12.99 -15.82 -1.37
N ASP A 31 11.73 -15.89 -1.83
CA ASP A 31 10.58 -15.97 -0.93
C ASP A 31 10.62 -17.27 -0.10
N TRP A 32 10.20 -17.18 1.16
CA TRP A 32 10.00 -18.34 2.02
C TRP A 32 8.49 -18.60 2.22
N PRO A 33 8.03 -19.85 2.18
CA PRO A 33 8.78 -21.05 1.80
C PRO A 33 9.12 -21.08 0.29
N LEU A 34 10.09 -21.90 -0.12
CA LEU A 34 10.43 -22.16 -1.53
C LEU A 34 9.33 -22.99 -2.23
N THR A 35 8.11 -22.47 -2.28
CA THR A 35 6.99 -23.05 -3.02
C THR A 35 6.65 -22.15 -4.21
N PRO A 36 6.12 -22.70 -5.32
CA PRO A 36 5.61 -21.89 -6.41
C PRO A 36 4.58 -20.90 -5.86
N GLN A 37 4.72 -19.61 -6.17
CA GLN A 37 3.89 -18.52 -5.60
C GLN A 37 2.37 -18.76 -5.72
N GLN A 38 1.92 -19.50 -6.74
CA GLN A 38 0.52 -19.89 -6.93
C GLN A 38 -0.02 -20.81 -5.83
N ASN A 39 0.85 -21.57 -5.17
CA ASN A 39 0.49 -22.48 -4.07
C ASN A 39 0.63 -21.83 -2.69
N ALA A 40 1.42 -20.75 -2.58
CA ALA A 40 1.76 -20.14 -1.30
C ALA A 40 0.59 -19.32 -0.70
N GLN A 41 -0.17 -18.61 -1.55
CA GLN A 41 -1.25 -17.72 -1.12
C GLN A 41 -2.44 -18.45 -0.49
N GLY A 42 -2.69 -19.70 -0.86
CA GLY A 42 -3.80 -20.52 -0.34
C GLY A 42 -3.51 -21.23 0.98
N LEU A 43 -2.26 -21.20 1.46
CA LEU A 43 -1.79 -22.10 2.53
C LEU A 43 -1.63 -21.43 3.90
N GLY A 44 -1.72 -20.11 4.02
CA GLY A 44 -1.63 -19.40 5.31
C GLY A 44 -0.26 -19.48 6.03
N PHE A 45 0.73 -20.15 5.45
CA PHE A 45 2.08 -20.35 6.01
C PHE A 45 3.10 -19.29 5.54
N VAL A 46 2.65 -18.09 5.15
CA VAL A 46 3.51 -17.08 4.51
C VAL A 46 3.42 -15.74 5.24
N GLY A 47 4.51 -14.99 5.28
CA GLY A 47 4.58 -13.66 5.91
C GLY A 47 5.24 -13.64 7.29
N LEU A 48 5.29 -12.45 7.88
CA LEU A 48 6.11 -12.14 9.08
C LEU A 48 5.87 -13.10 10.24
N LYS A 49 4.60 -13.34 10.58
CA LYS A 49 4.23 -14.20 11.71
C LYS A 49 4.65 -15.66 11.48
N ALA A 50 4.31 -16.23 10.32
CA ALA A 50 4.63 -17.62 10.01
C ALA A 50 6.13 -17.87 9.91
N ALA A 51 6.88 -16.92 9.33
CA ALA A 51 8.34 -16.97 9.28
C ALA A 51 8.95 -16.88 10.68
N GLY A 52 8.43 -16.00 11.55
CA GLY A 52 8.85 -15.92 12.96
C GLY A 52 8.60 -17.21 13.74
N GLU A 53 7.38 -17.76 13.67
CA GLU A 53 7.04 -19.04 14.32
C GLU A 53 7.91 -20.20 13.81
N ARG A 54 8.25 -20.21 12.51
CA ARG A 54 9.17 -21.20 11.95
C ARG A 54 10.58 -21.05 12.51
N LEU A 55 11.09 -19.82 12.61
CA LEU A 55 12.42 -19.56 13.15
C LEU A 55 12.51 -20.02 14.61
N GLU A 56 11.51 -19.70 15.44
CA GLU A 56 11.42 -20.15 16.83
C GLU A 56 11.38 -21.68 16.94
N HIS A 57 10.62 -22.34 16.06
CA HIS A 57 10.60 -23.80 16.00
C HIS A 57 11.97 -24.38 15.64
N LEU A 58 12.66 -23.80 14.65
CA LEU A 58 14.00 -24.24 14.25
C LEU A 58 15.00 -24.05 15.39
N GLN A 59 14.95 -22.92 16.11
CA GLN A 59 15.75 -22.68 17.31
C GLN A 59 15.49 -23.75 18.38
N HIS A 60 14.23 -24.08 18.65
CA HIS A 60 13.88 -25.10 19.63
C HIS A 60 14.43 -26.49 19.27
N VAL A 61 14.26 -26.90 18.01
CA VAL A 61 14.70 -28.21 17.51
C VAL A 61 16.22 -28.32 17.47
N LEU A 62 16.91 -27.29 16.96
CA LEU A 62 18.37 -27.26 16.86
C LEU A 62 19.04 -27.12 18.23
N GLY A 63 18.44 -26.33 19.14
CA GLY A 63 18.90 -26.14 20.51
C GLY A 63 18.54 -27.27 21.47
N ARG A 64 17.72 -28.25 21.03
CA ARG A 64 17.22 -29.35 21.87
C ARG A 64 16.61 -28.85 23.19
N SER A 65 15.85 -27.77 23.11
CA SER A 65 15.20 -27.10 24.26
C SER A 65 16.16 -26.49 25.30
N ALA A 66 17.47 -26.45 25.06
CA ALA A 66 18.41 -25.73 25.91
C ALA A 66 18.31 -24.20 25.70
N PRO A 67 18.68 -23.38 26.69
CA PRO A 67 18.84 -21.94 26.49
C PRO A 67 19.85 -21.68 25.37
N LEU A 68 19.51 -20.80 24.43
CA LEU A 68 20.36 -20.48 23.29
C LEU A 68 21.15 -19.20 23.51
N ALA A 69 22.43 -19.22 23.15
CA ALA A 69 23.30 -18.05 23.12
C ALA A 69 23.84 -17.82 21.70
N PRO A 70 24.06 -16.56 21.28
CA PRO A 70 24.73 -16.28 20.02
C PRO A 70 26.14 -16.91 20.02
N PRO A 71 26.53 -17.66 18.95
CA PRO A 71 27.86 -18.23 18.86
C PRO A 71 28.90 -17.11 18.71
N THR A 72 30.02 -17.27 19.42
CA THR A 72 31.26 -16.53 19.12
C THR A 72 31.77 -16.85 17.71
N ASP A 73 32.68 -16.03 17.17
CA ASP A 73 33.20 -16.27 15.81
C ASP A 73 33.98 -17.60 15.72
N GLU A 74 34.70 -17.96 16.78
CA GLU A 74 35.41 -19.25 16.88
C GLU A 74 34.43 -20.44 16.93
N GLU A 75 33.35 -20.34 17.72
CA GLU A 75 32.30 -21.35 17.75
C GLU A 75 31.58 -21.44 16.41
N ARG A 76 31.32 -20.30 15.76
CA ARG A 76 30.67 -20.25 14.44
C ARG A 76 31.48 -21.02 13.43
N GLU A 77 32.79 -20.79 13.36
CA GLU A 77 33.69 -21.49 12.45
C GLU A 77 33.79 -22.98 12.77
N ALA A 78 33.88 -23.34 14.05
CA ALA A 78 33.90 -24.75 14.47
C ALA A 78 32.59 -25.48 14.12
N LEU A 79 31.44 -24.82 14.31
CA LEU A 79 30.13 -25.34 13.97
C LEU A 79 29.93 -25.43 12.45
N ARG A 80 30.37 -24.42 11.68
CA ARG A 80 30.39 -24.47 10.21
C ARG A 80 31.14 -25.71 9.74
N ARG A 81 32.38 -25.89 10.20
CA ARG A 81 33.16 -27.09 9.89
C ARG A 81 32.40 -28.34 10.29
N ARG A 82 31.87 -28.42 11.51
CA ARG A 82 31.18 -29.63 12.02
C ARG A 82 30.04 -30.11 11.12
N TYR A 83 29.23 -29.21 10.57
CA TYR A 83 28.01 -29.56 9.82
C TYR A 83 28.18 -29.46 8.29
N PHE A 84 29.20 -28.75 7.82
CA PHE A 84 29.36 -28.44 6.41
C PHE A 84 30.75 -28.77 5.88
N VAL A 85 30.81 -28.99 4.57
CA VAL A 85 32.06 -29.02 3.79
C VAL A 85 32.04 -27.78 2.90
N GLU A 86 33.14 -27.03 2.96
CA GLU A 86 33.36 -25.84 2.15
C GLU A 86 34.21 -26.20 0.94
N TYR A 87 33.80 -25.74 -0.24
CA TYR A 87 34.50 -25.94 -1.51
C TYR A 87 35.09 -24.61 -1.96
N SER A 88 36.36 -24.62 -2.33
CA SER A 88 36.98 -23.44 -2.94
C SER A 88 36.41 -23.20 -4.34
N ALA A 89 36.24 -21.92 -4.71
CA ALA A 89 35.77 -21.55 -6.04
C ALA A 89 36.76 -22.01 -7.15
N ASP A 90 38.04 -22.14 -6.82
CA ASP A 90 39.15 -22.43 -7.74
C ASP A 90 39.36 -23.91 -8.07
N GLU A 91 38.74 -24.84 -7.33
CA GLU A 91 38.74 -26.27 -7.71
C GLU A 91 37.89 -26.58 -8.96
N ASN A 92 37.24 -25.56 -9.52
CA ASN A 92 36.41 -25.66 -10.71
C ASN A 92 37.21 -25.56 -12.02
N ASN A 93 37.87 -26.66 -12.39
CA ASN A 93 38.26 -26.90 -13.79
C ASN A 93 37.03 -27.18 -14.69
N GLY A 94 36.11 -26.21 -14.79
CA GLY A 94 35.07 -26.15 -15.82
C GLY A 94 33.94 -27.20 -15.79
N GLN A 95 33.85 -28.06 -14.77
CA GLN A 95 32.86 -29.16 -14.76
C GLN A 95 31.56 -28.91 -13.97
N GLY A 96 31.37 -27.76 -13.32
CA GLY A 96 30.07 -27.41 -12.69
C GLY A 96 29.57 -28.42 -11.63
N ARG A 97 30.48 -29.17 -10.97
CA ARG A 97 30.13 -30.29 -10.09
C ARG A 97 30.02 -29.95 -8.60
N ASN A 98 30.47 -28.79 -8.15
CA ASN A 98 30.37 -28.37 -6.75
C ASN A 98 29.24 -27.34 -6.53
N VAL A 99 28.08 -27.66 -7.10
CA VAL A 99 26.83 -26.91 -6.96
C VAL A 99 26.13 -27.54 -5.77
N GLY A 100 26.42 -27.05 -4.57
CA GLY A 100 25.79 -27.51 -3.34
C GLY A 100 24.26 -27.52 -3.49
N PRO A 101 23.55 -28.34 -2.70
CA PRO A 101 22.12 -28.61 -2.85
C PRO A 101 21.23 -27.35 -2.77
N TRP A 102 21.75 -26.28 -2.17
CA TRP A 102 21.07 -25.01 -1.97
C TRP A 102 21.50 -23.91 -2.96
N SER A 103 22.51 -24.17 -3.78
CA SER A 103 23.10 -23.13 -4.64
C SER A 103 22.16 -22.65 -5.75
N ILE A 104 21.29 -23.52 -6.28
CA ILE A 104 20.30 -23.15 -7.30
C ILE A 104 19.10 -22.43 -6.66
N SER A 105 18.61 -22.93 -5.54
CA SER A 105 17.38 -22.44 -4.92
C SER A 105 17.57 -21.23 -4.02
N LEU A 106 18.72 -21.12 -3.35
CA LEU A 106 19.04 -20.08 -2.37
C LEU A 106 20.24 -19.23 -2.78
N GLY A 107 20.99 -19.60 -3.83
CA GLY A 107 22.23 -18.91 -4.18
C GLY A 107 23.39 -19.18 -3.22
N LEU A 108 23.22 -20.06 -2.23
CA LEU A 108 24.27 -20.46 -1.28
C LEU A 108 25.28 -21.38 -1.99
N ARG A 109 26.41 -20.80 -2.42
CA ARG A 109 27.49 -21.50 -3.15
C ARG A 109 28.64 -21.88 -2.23
N GLY A 110 29.42 -22.88 -2.65
CA GLY A 110 30.64 -23.26 -1.95
C GLY A 110 30.43 -24.04 -0.65
N VAL A 111 29.20 -24.46 -0.34
CA VAL A 111 28.87 -25.17 0.89
C VAL A 111 27.93 -26.35 0.60
N SER A 112 28.22 -27.51 1.19
CA SER A 112 27.31 -28.67 1.25
C SER A 112 27.29 -29.25 2.67
N TRP A 113 26.31 -30.08 3.00
CA TRP A 113 26.36 -30.86 4.24
C TRP A 113 27.60 -31.76 4.26
N ARG A 114 28.16 -32.01 5.44
CA ARG A 114 29.41 -32.78 5.59
C ARG A 114 29.24 -34.26 5.22
N ASP A 115 28.17 -34.88 5.68
CA ASP A 115 27.85 -36.29 5.46
C ASP A 115 26.33 -36.54 5.66
N HIS A 116 25.87 -37.75 5.39
CA HIS A 116 24.46 -38.12 5.55
C HIS A 116 23.94 -38.04 6.99
N THR A 117 24.81 -38.12 8.01
CA THR A 117 24.40 -38.02 9.42
C THR A 117 24.13 -36.57 9.82
N THR A 118 24.82 -35.62 9.19
CA THR A 118 24.66 -34.18 9.40
C THR A 118 23.59 -33.55 8.49
N GLU A 119 23.18 -34.24 7.42
CA GLU A 119 22.28 -33.71 6.39
C GLU A 119 21.01 -33.06 6.95
N SER A 120 20.28 -33.74 7.83
CA SER A 120 19.04 -33.20 8.42
C SER A 120 19.28 -31.91 9.21
N THR A 121 20.35 -31.88 10.00
CA THR A 121 20.71 -30.70 10.80
C THR A 121 21.19 -29.56 9.91
N ALA A 122 22.02 -29.85 8.90
CA ALA A 122 22.50 -28.88 7.93
C ALA A 122 21.34 -28.26 7.13
N ARG A 123 20.34 -29.06 6.71
CA ARG A 123 19.12 -28.55 6.07
C ARG A 123 18.35 -27.58 6.97
N MET A 124 18.18 -27.91 8.24
CA MET A 124 17.50 -27.02 9.20
C MET A 124 18.28 -25.72 9.45
N ILE A 125 19.61 -25.78 9.51
CA ILE A 125 20.47 -24.57 9.64
C ILE A 125 20.30 -23.67 8.41
N VAL A 126 20.32 -24.24 7.20
CA VAL A 126 20.15 -23.48 5.95
C VAL A 126 18.72 -22.96 5.82
N GLU A 127 17.72 -23.69 6.29
CA GLU A 127 16.35 -23.19 6.36
C GLU A 127 16.26 -21.98 7.30
N ALA A 128 16.91 -22.03 8.47
CA ALA A 128 16.94 -20.90 9.40
C ALA A 128 17.63 -19.67 8.79
N LEU A 129 18.72 -19.87 8.04
CA LEU A 129 19.36 -18.82 7.23
C LEU A 129 18.35 -18.20 6.25
N HIS A 130 17.61 -19.02 5.49
CA HIS A 130 16.62 -18.54 4.53
C HIS A 130 15.48 -17.78 5.21
N VAL A 131 14.92 -18.31 6.30
CA VAL A 131 13.86 -17.65 7.08
C VAL A 131 14.33 -16.29 7.61
N ARG A 132 15.54 -16.21 8.17
CA ARG A 132 16.12 -14.94 8.64
C ARG A 132 16.36 -13.95 7.50
N GLY A 133 16.83 -14.42 6.34
CA GLY A 133 16.94 -13.61 5.13
C GLY A 133 15.59 -13.06 4.66
N TYR A 134 14.56 -13.90 4.68
CA TYR A 134 13.20 -13.52 4.31
C TYR A 134 12.58 -12.52 5.30
N LEU A 135 12.79 -12.68 6.61
CA LEU A 135 12.39 -11.68 7.60
C LEU A 135 13.05 -10.32 7.31
N ARG A 136 14.35 -10.31 6.99
CA ARG A 136 15.07 -9.09 6.61
C ARG A 136 14.49 -8.44 5.34
N LYS A 137 14.08 -9.26 4.37
CA LYS A 137 13.36 -8.81 3.17
C LYS A 137 12.02 -8.17 3.53
N LEU A 138 11.22 -8.80 4.38
CA LEU A 138 9.92 -8.27 4.82
C LEU A 138 10.08 -6.92 5.55
N ASP A 139 11.09 -6.79 6.41
CA ASP A 139 11.39 -5.53 7.09
C ASP A 139 11.77 -4.43 6.09
N ALA A 140 12.63 -4.75 5.11
CA ALA A 140 13.00 -3.81 4.05
C ALA A 140 11.79 -3.40 3.18
N MET A 141 10.90 -4.35 2.85
CA MET A 141 9.66 -4.07 2.13
C MET A 141 8.72 -3.17 2.92
N ALA A 142 8.55 -3.44 4.22
CA ALA A 142 7.70 -2.64 5.10
C ALA A 142 8.20 -1.19 5.17
N GLU A 143 9.52 -0.98 5.25
CA GLU A 143 10.10 0.36 5.29
C GLU A 143 9.92 1.11 3.97
N ARG A 144 10.11 0.44 2.83
CA ARG A 144 9.82 1.03 1.52
C ARG A 144 8.35 1.42 1.36
N HIS A 145 7.43 0.57 1.82
CA HIS A 145 6.01 0.86 1.77
C HIS A 145 5.64 2.10 2.60
N LYS A 146 6.29 2.32 3.76
CA LYS A 146 6.08 3.56 4.53
C LYS A 146 6.52 4.79 3.75
N VAL A 147 7.71 4.77 3.16
CA VAL A 147 8.24 5.89 2.35
C VAL A 147 7.30 6.19 1.17
N VAL A 148 6.84 5.15 0.47
CA VAL A 148 5.90 5.28 -0.66
C VAL A 148 4.56 5.85 -0.19
N ALA A 149 4.01 5.35 0.92
CA ALA A 149 2.75 5.85 1.48
C ALA A 149 2.85 7.31 1.92
N GLU A 150 3.97 7.72 2.52
CA GLU A 150 4.24 9.11 2.87
C GLU A 150 4.34 10.00 1.63
N ASP A 151 5.02 9.55 0.57
CA ASP A 151 5.10 10.32 -0.68
C ASP A 151 3.74 10.44 -1.37
N HIS A 152 2.93 9.37 -1.39
CA HIS A 152 1.55 9.43 -1.89
C HIS A 152 0.70 10.42 -1.10
N LYS A 153 0.80 10.40 0.23
CA LYS A 153 0.10 11.35 1.09
C LYS A 153 0.52 12.79 0.80
N ARG A 154 1.83 13.03 0.66
CA ARG A 154 2.37 14.36 0.31
C ARG A 154 1.87 14.84 -1.05
N ARG A 155 1.89 13.98 -2.07
CA ARG A 155 1.38 14.32 -3.41
C ARG A 155 -0.12 14.64 -3.38
N GLY A 156 -0.92 13.88 -2.64
CA GLY A 156 -2.36 14.14 -2.50
C GLY A 156 -2.65 15.50 -1.82
N LEU A 157 -1.87 15.86 -0.79
CA LEU A 157 -1.96 17.18 -0.16
C LEU A 157 -1.55 18.30 -1.13
N GLN A 158 -0.47 18.12 -1.89
CA GLN A 158 -0.05 19.11 -2.89
C GLN A 158 -1.10 19.30 -3.98
N GLN A 159 -1.68 18.22 -4.50
CA GLN A 159 -2.78 18.29 -5.47
C GLN A 159 -4.00 19.04 -4.90
N THR A 160 -4.29 18.87 -3.61
CA THR A 160 -5.39 19.59 -2.95
C THR A 160 -5.09 21.09 -2.86
N LEU A 161 -3.85 21.47 -2.56
CA LEU A 161 -3.41 22.87 -2.57
C LEU A 161 -3.41 23.47 -3.98
N ASP A 162 -2.93 22.73 -4.97
CA ASP A 162 -2.87 23.16 -6.37
C ASP A 162 -4.27 23.29 -6.99
N ALA A 163 -5.23 22.48 -6.53
CA ALA A 163 -6.64 22.56 -6.92
C ALA A 163 -7.40 23.68 -6.20
N TYR A 164 -6.81 24.33 -5.19
CA TYR A 164 -7.44 25.47 -4.55
C TYR A 164 -7.57 26.61 -5.57
N PRO A 165 -8.78 27.17 -5.75
CA PRO A 165 -8.99 28.18 -6.78
C PRO A 165 -8.07 29.37 -6.53
N ASN A 166 -7.28 29.70 -7.55
CA ASN A 166 -6.48 30.91 -7.53
C ASN A 166 -7.39 32.14 -7.59
N GLN A 167 -6.84 33.31 -7.25
CA GLN A 167 -7.61 34.57 -7.24
C GLN A 167 -8.30 34.83 -8.60
N SER A 168 -7.67 34.45 -9.72
CA SER A 168 -8.25 34.61 -11.05
C SER A 168 -9.56 33.83 -11.26
N LEU A 169 -9.67 32.61 -10.76
CA LEU A 169 -10.90 31.81 -10.85
C LEU A 169 -12.00 32.37 -9.93
N LEU A 170 -11.62 32.93 -8.78
CA LEU A 170 -12.56 33.62 -7.89
C LEU A 170 -13.10 34.90 -8.53
N ASP A 171 -12.24 35.67 -9.19
CA ASP A 171 -12.62 36.89 -9.91
C ASP A 171 -13.52 36.56 -11.12
N GLU A 172 -13.20 35.50 -11.87
CA GLU A 172 -14.04 35.00 -12.96
C GLU A 172 -15.42 34.54 -12.45
N TYR A 173 -15.46 33.80 -11.34
CA TYR A 173 -16.72 33.38 -10.71
C TYR A 173 -17.58 34.58 -10.32
N ALA A 174 -16.99 35.61 -9.70
CA ALA A 174 -17.70 36.83 -9.32
C ALA A 174 -18.27 37.56 -10.55
N SER A 175 -17.47 37.69 -11.62
CA SER A 175 -17.91 38.29 -12.89
C SER A 175 -19.08 37.53 -13.53
N LEU A 176 -19.00 36.19 -13.55
CA LEU A 176 -20.07 35.33 -14.06
C LEU A 176 -21.35 35.44 -13.20
N ALA A 177 -21.21 35.51 -11.88
CA ALA A 177 -22.34 35.70 -10.98
C ALA A 177 -23.07 37.04 -11.22
N GLU A 178 -22.32 38.13 -11.42
CA GLU A 178 -22.90 39.43 -11.78
C GLU A 178 -23.60 39.39 -13.15
N ALA A 179 -22.99 38.75 -14.14
CA ALA A 179 -23.57 38.62 -15.47
C ALA A 179 -24.88 37.83 -15.43
N ALA A 180 -24.93 36.75 -14.65
CA ALA A 180 -26.14 35.97 -14.43
C ALA A 180 -27.24 36.79 -13.75
N ALA A 181 -26.91 37.58 -12.72
CA ALA A 181 -27.86 38.47 -12.06
C ALA A 181 -28.45 39.51 -13.03
N ARG A 182 -27.61 40.13 -13.87
CA ARG A 182 -28.06 41.07 -14.91
C ARG A 182 -28.96 40.40 -15.96
N HIS A 183 -28.68 39.16 -16.33
CA HIS A 183 -29.53 38.43 -17.28
C HIS A 183 -30.90 38.11 -16.68
N GLN A 184 -30.94 37.67 -15.42
CA GLN A 184 -32.18 37.40 -14.71
C GLN A 184 -33.07 38.65 -14.63
N GLN A 185 -32.48 39.80 -14.30
CA GLN A 185 -33.20 41.07 -14.29
C GLN A 185 -33.86 41.39 -15.64
N ARG A 186 -33.14 41.20 -16.76
CA ARG A 186 -33.72 41.42 -18.11
C ARG A 186 -34.91 40.51 -18.39
N LEU A 187 -34.83 39.23 -18.02
CA LEU A 187 -35.94 38.29 -18.21
C LEU A 187 -37.17 38.71 -17.39
N ASP A 188 -36.96 39.22 -16.19
CA ASP A 188 -38.04 39.67 -15.33
C ASP A 188 -38.65 40.98 -15.85
N ASP A 189 -37.83 41.90 -16.36
CA ASP A 189 -38.29 43.12 -17.04
C ASP A 189 -39.09 42.80 -18.32
N GLU A 190 -38.64 41.82 -19.11
CA GLU A 190 -39.33 41.36 -20.33
C GLU A 190 -40.70 40.73 -20.00
N LYS A 191 -40.76 39.87 -18.97
CA LYS A 191 -42.04 39.34 -18.46
C LYS A 191 -42.97 40.45 -17.99
N ALA A 192 -42.45 41.42 -17.25
CA ALA A 192 -43.23 42.56 -16.76
C ALA A 192 -43.77 43.40 -17.92
N PHE A 193 -42.97 43.63 -18.96
CA PHE A 193 -43.38 44.34 -20.18
C PHE A 193 -44.53 43.62 -20.88
N HIS A 194 -44.41 42.31 -21.13
CA HIS A 194 -45.47 41.53 -21.78
C HIS A 194 -46.75 41.49 -20.93
N ARG A 195 -46.62 41.31 -19.61
CA ARG A 195 -47.76 41.30 -18.71
C ARG A 195 -48.49 42.64 -18.67
N ARG A 196 -47.75 43.75 -18.68
CA ARG A 196 -48.34 45.10 -18.78
C ARG A 196 -49.12 45.27 -20.08
N ALA A 197 -48.55 44.85 -21.21
CA ALA A 197 -49.22 44.94 -22.51
C ALA A 197 -50.51 44.09 -22.56
N GLU A 198 -50.48 42.88 -21.99
CA GLU A 198 -51.65 42.00 -21.87
C GLU A 198 -52.74 42.64 -21.00
N ILE A 199 -52.40 43.16 -19.82
CA ILE A 199 -53.34 43.87 -18.94
C ILE A 199 -53.99 45.04 -19.68
N LYS A 200 -53.19 45.86 -20.37
CA LYS A 200 -53.69 47.00 -21.15
C LYS A 200 -54.65 46.54 -22.24
N ARG A 201 -54.30 45.50 -23.00
CA ARG A 201 -55.16 44.92 -24.05
C ARG A 201 -56.49 44.41 -23.48
N ASN A 202 -56.44 43.67 -22.37
CA ASN A 202 -57.63 43.13 -21.72
C ASN A 202 -58.53 44.24 -21.19
N PHE A 203 -57.95 45.31 -20.61
CA PHE A 203 -58.70 46.49 -20.18
C PHE A 203 -59.36 47.21 -21.36
N THR A 204 -58.63 47.48 -22.44
CA THR A 204 -59.20 48.14 -23.63
C THR A 204 -60.32 47.31 -24.25
N PHE A 205 -60.15 45.98 -24.34
CA PHE A 205 -61.19 45.09 -24.87
C PHE A 205 -62.41 45.01 -23.96
N GLY A 206 -62.22 44.89 -22.64
CA GLY A 206 -63.33 44.90 -21.68
C GLY A 206 -64.06 46.24 -21.66
N TYR A 207 -63.35 47.35 -21.84
CA TYR A 207 -63.94 48.69 -21.80
C TYR A 207 -64.93 48.94 -22.94
N SER A 208 -64.70 48.39 -24.14
CA SER A 208 -65.67 48.51 -25.24
C SER A 208 -66.99 47.81 -24.91
N ALA A 209 -66.93 46.62 -24.29
CA ALA A 209 -68.10 45.89 -23.81
C ALA A 209 -68.82 46.64 -22.67
N VAL A 210 -68.07 47.20 -21.72
CA VAL A 210 -68.64 48.04 -20.65
C VAL A 210 -69.33 49.28 -21.21
N THR A 211 -68.73 49.92 -22.23
CA THR A 211 -69.31 51.09 -22.89
C THR A 211 -70.60 50.76 -23.64
N ALA A 212 -70.63 49.61 -24.34
CA ALA A 212 -71.83 49.13 -25.02
C ALA A 212 -72.96 48.82 -24.02
N ALA A 213 -72.65 48.10 -22.94
CA ALA A 213 -73.61 47.79 -21.88
C ALA A 213 -74.15 49.05 -21.18
N ALA A 214 -73.27 50.03 -20.89
CA ALA A 214 -73.68 51.31 -20.32
C ALA A 214 -74.66 52.06 -21.23
N ARG A 215 -74.40 52.05 -22.55
CA ARG A 215 -75.30 52.64 -23.55
C ARG A 215 -76.67 51.96 -23.59
N GLU A 216 -76.73 50.63 -23.54
CA GLU A 216 -77.99 49.86 -23.52
C GLU A 216 -78.81 50.13 -22.24
N LEU A 217 -78.13 50.30 -21.11
CA LEU A 217 -78.76 50.60 -19.82
C LEU A 217 -79.10 52.09 -19.63
N GLY A 218 -78.71 52.96 -20.56
CA GLY A 218 -78.95 54.40 -20.49
C GLY A 218 -78.12 55.13 -19.42
N VAL A 219 -77.01 54.54 -18.97
CA VAL A 219 -76.10 55.13 -17.97
C VAL A 219 -74.78 55.57 -18.62
N GLN A 220 -74.08 56.51 -18.00
CA GLN A 220 -72.78 56.97 -18.50
C GLN A 220 -71.69 55.93 -18.20
N PRO A 221 -70.85 55.55 -19.19
CA PRO A 221 -69.76 54.61 -18.93
C PRO A 221 -68.72 55.22 -17.97
N PRO A 222 -68.07 54.40 -17.13
CA PRO A 222 -66.98 54.86 -16.28
C PRO A 222 -65.81 55.35 -17.14
N PRO A 223 -65.00 56.32 -16.68
CA PRO A 223 -63.85 56.81 -17.44
C PRO A 223 -62.75 55.74 -17.56
N LEU A 224 -62.06 55.72 -18.70
CA LEU A 224 -60.90 54.84 -18.89
C LEU A 224 -59.74 55.32 -18.00
N PRO A 225 -59.16 54.47 -17.13
CA PRO A 225 -58.01 54.84 -16.31
C PRO A 225 -56.73 54.99 -17.17
N GLU A 226 -55.80 55.84 -16.73
CA GLU A 226 -54.48 55.98 -17.36
C GLU A 226 -53.60 54.75 -17.05
N LEU A 227 -53.17 54.01 -18.10
CA LEU A 227 -52.40 52.75 -18.05
C LEU A 227 -51.13 52.76 -18.93
#